data_AF-Q683R4-F1
#
_entry.id   AF-Q683R4-F1
#
_cell.length_a   1.000
_cell.length_b   1.000
_cell.length_c   1.000
_cell.angle_alpha   90.00
_cell.angle_beta   90.00
_cell.angle_gamma   90.00
#
_symmetry.space_group_name_H-M   'P 1'
#
loop_
_entity.id
_entity.type
_entity.pdbx_description
1 polymer ?
#
loop_
_entity_poly.entity_id
_entity_poly.type
_entity_poly.pdbx_seq_one_letter_code
_entity_poly.pdbx_strand_id
1 'polypeptide(L)'
;DQFSKFNARQSDEALKTDAEFLKQVDAIIGGFETLINNLNDADLLLNRLESLADEHLEKKPAISSNYFGPLQKNIHLFIEGTLNVGSDSDEARAWTHLVGALNKVIKDHAIHNLGLSDIDRDALVSSWNQLTGRAGGSRNAGTNLVLWMLENVPNMRDQFSKFNARQSDDNLRKDAEFVRQVDLITGGLESLVDNVNNPIFLQEALVRLADAHLNLKPRVGLEYFGPLQRYIHAYLRKPWVFLLTVLPPEPGQTYLTAFNNVLKDRTFLRIVSDDDRRALQSSWSRLQSQAGNKQEAGIKLVTWLFDNVPNMRDQFSKFNAHSSDEALRANNEFLRQVDVIVGGLDSLINNVDNSDNFQAAIERLVDVHLHMSPSVGLEYFGPLQQNIRSYIQNALGVAADSAEARSWTNLFTAFNEFLADHTIQKIGLSPTDRKVLDRTWKQLTSGGKQEAGVKLVLWMFDQVPNMRDQFSKF
;
A
#
# COMPACT_ATOMS: atom_id res chain seq x y z
N ASP A 1 -0.17 -8.62 -24.30
CA ASP A 1 -1.28 -7.96 -25.01
C ASP A 1 -1.87 -6.75 -24.26
N GLN A 2 -1.27 -6.27 -23.15
CA GLN A 2 -1.83 -5.19 -22.30
C GLN A 2 -1.33 -3.76 -22.61
N PHE A 3 -0.46 -3.55 -23.60
CA PHE A 3 0.18 -2.25 -23.87
C PHE A 3 -0.05 -1.66 -25.25
N SER A 4 -0.62 -2.43 -26.17
CA SER A 4 -0.77 -2.01 -27.56
C SER A 4 -2.25 -1.88 -27.90
N LYS A 5 -2.63 -0.69 -28.39
CA LYS A 5 -3.94 -0.46 -29.02
C LYS A 5 -4.09 -1.19 -30.37
N PHE A 6 -3.05 -1.90 -30.78
CA PHE A 6 -2.97 -2.75 -31.97
C PHE A 6 -2.53 -4.17 -31.56
N ASN A 7 -2.77 -5.16 -32.43
CA ASN A 7 -2.31 -6.53 -32.19
C ASN A 7 -0.86 -6.71 -32.66
N ALA A 8 0.10 -6.69 -31.74
CA ALA A 8 1.52 -6.86 -32.06
C ALA A 8 1.91 -8.24 -32.62
N ARG A 9 0.99 -9.22 -32.67
CA ARG A 9 1.23 -10.56 -33.24
C ARG A 9 0.76 -10.72 -34.69
N GLN A 10 0.21 -9.67 -35.30
CA GLN A 10 -0.14 -9.69 -36.73
C GLN A 10 1.13 -9.64 -37.60
N SER A 11 1.01 -9.98 -38.89
CA SER A 11 2.17 -9.97 -39.80
C SER A 11 2.72 -8.55 -39.97
N ASP A 12 4.00 -8.44 -40.35
CA ASP A 12 4.66 -7.16 -40.59
C ASP A 12 3.93 -6.31 -41.64
N GLU A 13 3.39 -6.93 -42.68
CA GLU A 13 2.59 -6.29 -43.71
C GLU A 13 1.29 -5.71 -43.16
N ALA A 14 0.66 -6.40 -42.21
CA ALA A 14 -0.53 -5.90 -41.54
C ALA A 14 -0.19 -4.74 -40.59
N LEU A 15 0.89 -4.86 -39.81
CA LEU A 15 1.38 -3.78 -38.93
C LEU A 15 1.68 -2.50 -39.70
N LYS A 16 2.34 -2.59 -40.87
CA LYS A 16 2.67 -1.43 -41.72
C LYS A 16 1.45 -0.61 -42.16
N THR A 17 0.26 -1.21 -42.12
CA THR A 17 -1.01 -0.54 -42.49
C THR A 17 -1.93 -0.27 -41.28
N ASP A 18 -1.53 -0.70 -40.09
CA ASP A 18 -2.30 -0.52 -38.85
C ASP A 18 -2.10 0.90 -38.31
N ALA A 19 -3.19 1.67 -38.22
CA ALA A 19 -3.15 3.07 -37.84
C ALA A 19 -2.67 3.31 -36.39
N GLU A 20 -3.00 2.42 -35.46
CA GLU A 20 -2.57 2.53 -34.06
C GLU A 20 -1.10 2.11 -33.91
N PHE A 21 -0.62 1.16 -34.71
CA PHE A 21 0.80 0.85 -34.81
C PHE A 21 1.60 2.05 -35.35
N LEU A 22 1.17 2.65 -36.46
CA LEU A 22 1.86 3.81 -37.04
C LEU A 22 1.90 5.00 -36.08
N LYS A 23 0.79 5.27 -35.37
CA LYS A 23 0.76 6.30 -34.33
C LYS A 23 1.76 6.02 -33.19
N GLN A 24 1.93 4.75 -32.82
CA GLN A 24 2.91 4.36 -31.81
C GLN A 24 4.34 4.50 -32.34
N VAL A 25 4.59 4.25 -33.63
CA VAL A 25 5.88 4.52 -34.29
C VAL A 25 6.19 6.00 -34.24
N ASP A 26 5.25 6.88 -34.62
CA ASP A 26 5.44 8.33 -34.59
C ASP A 26 5.79 8.84 -33.19
N ALA A 27 5.12 8.32 -32.16
CA ALA A 27 5.43 8.65 -30.78
C ALA A 27 6.86 8.23 -30.36
N ILE A 28 7.30 7.03 -30.77
CA ILE A 28 8.65 6.53 -30.45
C ILE A 28 9.72 7.36 -31.17
N ILE A 29 9.52 7.66 -32.45
CA ILE A 29 10.44 8.48 -33.24
C ILE A 29 10.51 9.90 -32.67
N GLY A 30 9.37 10.51 -32.36
CA GLY A 30 9.33 11.84 -31.72
C GLY A 30 10.05 11.89 -30.38
N GLY A 31 10.01 10.80 -29.60
CA GLY A 31 10.81 10.66 -28.38
C GLY A 31 12.32 10.68 -28.65
N PHE A 32 12.79 9.90 -29.63
CA PHE A 32 14.21 9.92 -30.03
C PHE A 32 14.64 11.26 -30.64
N GLU A 33 13.81 11.87 -31.50
CA GLU A 33 14.07 13.21 -32.06
C GLU A 33 14.21 14.26 -30.96
N THR A 34 13.37 14.18 -29.94
CA THR A 34 13.45 15.07 -28.77
C THR A 34 14.79 14.92 -28.05
N LEU A 35 15.33 13.71 -27.91
CA LEU A 35 16.65 13.51 -27.32
C LEU A 35 17.77 14.03 -28.23
N ILE A 36 17.71 13.70 -29.52
CA ILE A 36 18.74 14.06 -30.51
C ILE A 36 18.87 15.58 -30.68
N ASN A 37 17.74 16.29 -30.75
CA ASN A 37 17.72 17.74 -30.93
C ASN A 37 18.31 18.52 -29.75
N ASN A 38 18.46 17.88 -28.59
CA ASN A 38 18.97 18.50 -27.37
C ASN A 38 20.36 17.99 -26.96
N LEU A 39 21.07 17.21 -27.80
CA LEU A 39 22.38 16.64 -27.46
C LEU A 39 23.47 17.66 -27.10
N ASN A 40 23.35 18.89 -27.59
CA ASN A 40 24.32 19.97 -27.36
C ASN A 40 24.04 20.81 -26.10
N ASP A 41 22.94 20.53 -25.40
CA ASP A 41 22.56 21.19 -24.15
C ASP A 41 22.39 20.12 -23.07
N ALA A 42 23.36 20.02 -22.17
CA ALA A 42 23.42 18.96 -21.17
C ALA A 42 22.23 19.01 -20.20
N ASP A 43 21.80 20.21 -19.80
CA ASP A 43 20.70 20.39 -18.85
C ASP A 43 19.37 20.04 -19.52
N LEU A 44 19.18 20.52 -20.76
CA LEU A 44 17.96 20.23 -21.51
C LEU A 44 17.87 18.73 -21.88
N LEU A 45 19.00 18.11 -22.26
CA LEU A 45 19.05 16.67 -22.53
C LEU A 45 18.68 15.85 -21.30
N LEU A 46 19.24 16.18 -20.13
CA LEU A 46 18.92 15.51 -18.87
C LEU A 46 17.42 15.63 -18.55
N ASN A 47 16.85 16.83 -18.60
CA ASN A 47 15.42 17.04 -18.37
C ASN A 47 14.53 16.22 -19.31
N ARG A 48 14.95 16.02 -20.58
CA ARG A 48 14.20 15.17 -21.53
C ARG A 48 14.33 13.69 -21.22
N LEU A 49 15.51 13.23 -20.81
CA LEU A 49 15.72 11.85 -20.36
C LEU A 49 14.90 11.56 -19.10
N GLU A 50 14.84 12.49 -18.15
CA GLU A 50 14.03 12.41 -16.91
C GLU A 50 12.54 12.35 -17.23
N SER A 51 12.03 13.28 -18.04
CA SER A 51 10.62 13.29 -18.46
C SER A 51 10.21 11.99 -19.16
N LEU A 52 11.04 11.48 -20.07
CA LEU A 52 10.77 10.20 -20.75
C LEU A 52 10.85 9.03 -19.77
N ALA A 53 11.78 9.04 -18.82
CA ALA A 53 11.86 8.00 -17.81
C ALA A 53 10.60 7.95 -16.95
N ASP A 54 10.11 9.09 -16.48
CA ASP A 54 8.88 9.19 -15.69
C ASP A 54 7.67 8.69 -16.48
N GLU A 55 7.48 9.16 -17.71
CA GLU A 55 6.37 8.71 -18.58
C GLU A 55 6.33 7.20 -18.79
N HIS A 56 7.49 6.54 -18.82
CA HIS A 56 7.58 5.09 -18.98
C HIS A 56 7.36 4.33 -17.65
N LEU A 57 7.83 4.88 -16.54
CA LEU A 57 7.65 4.32 -15.20
C LEU A 57 6.22 4.48 -14.69
N GLU A 58 5.49 5.52 -15.09
CA GLU A 58 4.08 5.77 -14.75
C GLU A 58 3.10 4.81 -15.44
N LYS A 59 3.52 4.12 -16.52
CA LYS A 59 2.67 3.14 -17.20
C LYS A 59 2.36 1.98 -16.27
N LYS A 60 1.19 1.34 -16.47
CA LYS A 60 0.79 0.17 -15.68
C LYS A 60 0.45 -1.01 -16.61
N PRO A 61 1.27 -2.09 -16.63
CA PRO A 61 2.54 -2.24 -15.91
C PRO A 61 3.64 -1.23 -16.32
N ALA A 62 4.60 -0.96 -15.43
CA ALA A 62 5.70 -0.03 -15.73
C ALA A 62 6.58 -0.56 -16.88
N ILE A 63 6.92 0.31 -17.84
CA ILE A 63 7.83 -0.02 -18.93
C ILE A 63 9.24 0.37 -18.50
N SER A 64 9.93 -0.53 -17.79
CA SER A 64 11.23 -0.26 -17.18
C SER A 64 12.41 -0.82 -18.01
N SER A 65 13.61 -0.88 -17.40
CA SER A 65 14.83 -1.43 -18.03
C SER A 65 14.71 -2.87 -18.54
N ASN A 66 13.67 -3.64 -18.20
CA ASN A 66 13.47 -4.97 -18.78
C ASN A 66 13.17 -4.92 -20.28
N TYR A 67 12.58 -3.81 -20.74
CA TYR A 67 12.36 -3.55 -22.15
C TYR A 67 13.51 -2.74 -22.74
N PHE A 68 14.01 -1.73 -22.01
CA PHE A 68 15.09 -0.86 -22.48
C PHE A 68 16.49 -1.48 -22.42
N GLY A 69 16.73 -2.49 -21.57
CA GLY A 69 18.00 -3.19 -21.44
C GLY A 69 18.30 -4.06 -22.67
N PRO A 70 17.37 -4.93 -23.12
CA PRO A 70 17.48 -5.59 -24.41
C PRO A 70 17.57 -4.61 -25.59
N LEU A 71 16.85 -3.48 -25.54
CA LEU A 71 16.96 -2.43 -26.55
C LEU A 71 18.37 -1.84 -26.58
N GLN A 72 18.92 -1.41 -25.44
CA GLN A 72 20.29 -0.92 -25.32
C GLN A 72 21.29 -1.95 -25.85
N LYS A 73 21.10 -3.23 -25.49
CA LYS A 73 21.99 -4.30 -25.93
C LYS A 73 21.95 -4.48 -27.45
N ASN A 74 20.80 -4.30 -28.10
CA ASN A 74 20.61 -4.69 -29.51
C ASN A 74 20.48 -3.51 -30.49
N ILE A 75 20.41 -2.26 -30.03
CA ILE A 75 20.19 -1.10 -30.91
C ILE A 75 21.32 -0.92 -31.94
N HIS A 76 22.56 -1.32 -31.61
CA HIS A 76 23.69 -1.32 -32.54
C HIS A 76 23.38 -2.10 -33.83
N LEU A 77 22.72 -3.26 -33.73
CA LEU A 77 22.37 -4.10 -34.88
C LEU A 77 21.45 -3.38 -35.88
N PHE A 78 20.53 -2.55 -35.37
CA PHE A 78 19.65 -1.75 -36.23
C PHE A 78 20.44 -0.67 -36.98
N ILE A 79 21.37 0.00 -36.31
CA ILE A 79 22.21 1.05 -36.91
C ILE A 79 23.16 0.46 -37.95
N GLU A 80 23.83 -0.64 -37.63
CA GLU A 80 24.70 -1.39 -38.55
C GLU A 80 23.97 -1.79 -39.82
N GLY A 81 22.81 -2.44 -39.68
CA GLY A 81 22.03 -2.91 -40.82
C GLY A 81 21.45 -1.76 -41.66
N THR A 82 21.04 -0.67 -41.02
CA THR A 82 20.37 0.45 -41.71
C THR A 82 21.36 1.39 -42.39
N LEU A 83 22.50 1.66 -41.74
CA LEU A 83 23.53 2.58 -42.27
C LEU A 83 24.66 1.86 -42.99
N ASN A 84 24.66 0.52 -42.98
CA ASN A 84 25.72 -0.32 -43.55
C ASN A 84 27.11 0.01 -42.97
N VAL A 85 27.18 0.14 -41.64
CA VAL A 85 28.41 0.46 -40.89
C VAL A 85 28.87 -0.75 -40.06
N GLY A 86 30.15 -0.75 -39.66
CA GLY A 86 30.72 -1.81 -38.82
C GLY A 86 30.23 -1.75 -37.36
N SER A 87 30.35 -2.88 -36.65
CA SER A 87 29.89 -3.01 -35.26
C SER A 87 30.69 -2.21 -34.23
N ASP A 88 31.88 -1.73 -34.61
CA ASP A 88 32.76 -0.85 -33.84
C ASP A 88 32.66 0.62 -34.27
N SER A 89 31.73 0.94 -35.19
CA SER A 89 31.51 2.30 -35.67
C SER A 89 31.15 3.29 -34.56
N ASP A 90 31.46 4.55 -34.80
CA ASP A 90 31.11 5.64 -33.88
C ASP A 90 29.59 5.77 -33.75
N GLU A 91 28.87 5.53 -34.84
CA GLU A 91 27.41 5.56 -34.92
C GLU A 91 26.78 4.49 -34.03
N ALA A 92 27.19 3.22 -34.18
CA ALA A 92 26.66 2.12 -33.37
C ALA A 92 26.91 2.33 -31.87
N ARG A 93 28.09 2.87 -31.52
CA ARG A 93 28.44 3.21 -30.14
C ARG A 93 27.62 4.38 -29.61
N ALA A 94 27.46 5.45 -30.38
CA ALA A 94 26.72 6.63 -29.98
C ALA A 94 25.25 6.32 -29.67
N TRP A 95 24.58 5.53 -30.51
CA TRP A 95 23.20 5.08 -30.26
C TRP A 95 23.08 4.18 -29.03
N THR A 96 24.03 3.27 -28.85
CA THR A 96 24.08 2.42 -27.65
C THR A 96 24.27 3.25 -26.38
N HIS A 97 25.11 4.30 -26.43
CA HIS A 97 25.32 5.21 -25.31
C HIS A 97 24.08 6.08 -25.02
N LEU A 98 23.38 6.58 -26.03
CA LEU A 98 22.16 7.36 -25.86
C LEU A 98 21.06 6.55 -25.16
N VAL A 99 20.80 5.32 -25.63
CA VAL A 99 19.85 4.41 -24.97
C VAL A 99 20.37 4.01 -23.58
N GLY A 100 21.69 3.89 -23.42
CA GLY A 100 22.32 3.66 -22.12
C GLY A 100 22.09 4.79 -21.11
N ALA A 101 22.13 6.05 -21.56
CA ALA A 101 21.83 7.21 -20.74
C ALA A 101 20.36 7.22 -20.29
N LEU A 102 19.42 6.97 -21.22
CA LEU A 102 17.99 6.83 -20.89
C LEU A 102 17.77 5.68 -19.89
N ASN A 103 18.40 4.53 -20.12
CA ASN A 103 18.28 3.39 -19.22
C ASN A 103 18.86 3.68 -17.82
N LYS A 104 19.89 4.52 -17.73
CA LYS A 104 20.43 4.99 -16.45
C LYS A 104 19.41 5.87 -15.72
N VAL A 105 18.82 6.86 -16.39
CA VAL A 105 17.82 7.74 -15.78
C VAL A 105 16.56 6.96 -15.35
N ILE A 106 16.09 6.00 -16.17
CA ILE A 106 15.01 5.08 -15.80
C ILE A 106 15.35 4.27 -14.54
N LYS A 107 16.60 3.81 -14.40
CA LYS A 107 17.05 3.12 -13.19
C LYS A 107 17.02 4.05 -11.98
N ASP A 108 17.60 5.24 -12.12
CA ASP A 108 17.74 6.21 -11.02
C ASP A 108 16.36 6.67 -10.53
N HIS A 109 15.42 6.98 -11.43
CA HIS A 109 14.05 7.34 -11.09
C HIS A 109 13.27 6.18 -10.47
N ALA A 110 13.47 4.94 -10.94
CA ALA A 110 12.83 3.77 -10.32
C ALA A 110 13.30 3.55 -8.86
N ILE A 111 14.58 3.83 -8.55
CA ILE A 111 15.09 3.83 -7.16
C ILE A 111 14.39 4.91 -6.34
N HIS A 112 14.34 6.13 -6.89
CA HIS A 112 13.76 7.27 -6.19
C HIS A 112 12.26 7.04 -5.89
N ASN A 113 11.52 6.43 -6.83
CA ASN A 113 10.11 6.08 -6.65
C ASN A 113 9.89 4.99 -5.58
N LEU A 114 10.91 4.17 -5.28
CA LEU A 114 10.89 3.25 -4.14
C LEU A 114 11.14 3.94 -2.79
N GLY A 115 11.55 5.21 -2.77
CA GLY A 115 11.87 5.95 -1.56
C GLY A 115 13.15 5.49 -0.86
N LEU A 116 14.09 4.86 -1.58
CA LEU A 116 15.36 4.36 -1.04
C LEU A 116 16.53 5.20 -1.52
N SER A 117 17.13 6.01 -0.64
CA SER A 117 18.34 6.77 -0.97
C SER A 117 19.57 5.84 -1.07
N ASP A 118 20.65 6.32 -1.71
CA ASP A 118 21.93 5.59 -1.76
C ASP A 118 22.43 5.22 -0.35
N ILE A 119 22.24 6.13 0.61
CA ILE A 119 22.59 5.93 2.02
C ILE A 119 21.75 4.79 2.63
N ASP A 120 20.45 4.73 2.34
CA ASP A 120 19.58 3.66 2.84
C ASP A 120 20.01 2.29 2.31
N ARG A 121 20.42 2.22 1.03
CA ARG A 121 20.82 0.97 0.39
C ARG A 121 22.14 0.45 0.95
N ASP A 122 23.16 1.30 1.03
CA ASP A 122 24.45 0.94 1.62
C ASP A 122 24.31 0.49 3.07
N ALA A 123 23.44 1.18 3.82
CA ALA A 123 23.19 0.87 5.20
C ALA A 123 22.35 -0.42 5.37
N LEU A 124 21.47 -0.77 4.42
CA LEU A 124 20.78 -2.07 4.38
C LEU A 124 21.78 -3.22 4.17
N VAL A 125 22.66 -3.10 3.17
CA VAL A 125 23.72 -4.10 2.89
C VAL A 125 24.63 -4.26 4.10
N SER A 126 25.09 -3.14 4.67
CA SER A 126 25.96 -3.15 5.85
C SER A 126 25.27 -3.80 7.06
N SER A 127 24.01 -3.46 7.32
CA SER A 127 23.24 -4.03 8.44
C SER A 127 23.02 -5.53 8.27
N TRP A 128 22.69 -6.00 7.07
CA TRP A 128 22.55 -7.42 6.80
C TRP A 128 23.88 -8.17 6.99
N ASN A 129 24.98 -7.65 6.47
CA ASN A 129 26.31 -8.23 6.65
C ASN A 129 26.74 -8.30 8.13
N GLN A 130 26.39 -7.29 8.92
CA GLN A 130 26.64 -7.31 10.36
C GLN A 130 25.79 -8.37 11.08
N LEU A 131 24.51 -8.51 10.72
CA LEU A 131 23.62 -9.52 11.29
C LEU A 131 24.10 -10.94 10.99
N THR A 132 24.46 -11.22 9.73
CA THR A 132 24.95 -12.53 9.30
C THR A 132 26.30 -12.85 9.92
N GLY A 133 27.24 -11.89 9.95
CA GLY A 133 28.54 -12.04 10.59
C GLY A 133 28.44 -12.36 12.08
N ARG A 134 27.60 -11.63 12.82
CA ARG A 134 27.41 -11.85 14.28
C ARG A 134 26.70 -13.15 14.60
N ALA A 135 25.75 -13.58 13.76
CA ALA A 135 25.04 -14.83 13.97
C ALA A 135 25.85 -16.07 13.55
N GLY A 136 27.04 -15.88 12.94
CA GLY A 136 27.85 -16.98 12.42
C GLY A 136 27.27 -17.59 11.14
N GLY A 137 26.54 -16.81 10.34
CA GLY A 137 25.95 -17.22 9.07
C GLY A 137 24.53 -16.71 8.86
N SER A 138 24.10 -16.62 7.61
CA SER A 138 22.79 -16.09 7.22
C SER A 138 21.63 -16.92 7.76
N ARG A 139 21.74 -18.25 7.73
CA ARG A 139 20.73 -19.15 8.32
C ARG A 139 20.47 -18.87 9.81
N ASN A 140 21.51 -18.60 10.59
CA ASN A 140 21.38 -18.28 12.01
C ASN A 140 20.77 -16.88 12.20
N ALA A 141 21.16 -15.90 11.38
CA ALA A 141 20.56 -14.57 11.39
C ALA A 141 19.06 -14.64 11.07
N GLY A 142 18.69 -15.35 9.99
CA GLY A 142 17.30 -15.60 9.61
C GLY A 142 16.51 -16.35 10.67
N THR A 143 17.10 -17.37 11.30
CA THR A 143 16.47 -18.07 12.43
C THR A 143 16.15 -17.10 13.57
N ASN A 144 17.11 -16.27 13.95
CA ASN A 144 16.94 -15.30 15.03
C ASN A 144 15.89 -14.24 14.68
N LEU A 145 15.83 -13.81 13.41
CA LEU A 145 14.82 -12.90 12.91
C LEU A 145 13.42 -13.52 12.99
N VAL A 146 13.23 -14.74 12.47
CA VAL A 146 11.93 -15.41 12.47
C VAL A 146 11.42 -15.66 13.89
N LEU A 147 12.27 -16.13 14.80
CA LEU A 147 11.90 -16.30 16.22
C LEU A 147 11.46 -14.96 16.84
N TRP A 148 12.21 -13.90 16.58
CA TRP A 148 11.85 -12.56 17.03
C TRP A 148 10.51 -12.09 16.45
N MET A 149 10.23 -12.35 15.16
CA MET A 149 8.94 -12.02 14.55
C MET A 149 7.78 -12.78 15.21
N LEU A 150 7.94 -14.08 15.49
CA LEU A 150 6.91 -14.89 16.15
C LEU A 150 6.58 -14.37 17.56
N GLU A 151 7.55 -13.76 18.25
CA GLU A 151 7.37 -13.20 19.58
C GLU A 151 6.73 -11.79 19.54
N ASN A 152 7.21 -10.94 18.62
CA ASN A 152 6.99 -9.50 18.66
C ASN A 152 5.94 -8.99 17.67
N VAL A 153 5.67 -9.72 16.57
CA VAL A 153 4.64 -9.33 15.59
C VAL A 153 3.29 -9.96 16.00
N PRO A 154 2.20 -9.19 16.13
CA PRO A 154 0.93 -9.70 16.61
C PRO A 154 0.35 -10.71 15.62
N ASN A 155 -0.28 -11.76 16.15
CA ASN A 155 -0.95 -12.84 15.40
C ASN A 155 -0.04 -13.57 14.38
N MET A 156 1.27 -13.30 14.39
CA MET A 156 2.24 -13.90 13.46
C MET A 156 2.32 -15.42 13.63
N ARG A 157 2.22 -15.91 14.87
CA ARG A 157 2.21 -17.36 15.16
C ARG A 157 1.03 -18.07 14.50
N ASP A 158 -0.10 -17.41 14.31
CA ASP A 158 -1.30 -18.02 13.76
C ASP A 158 -1.22 -18.20 12.22
N GLN A 159 -0.22 -17.60 11.57
CA GLN A 159 0.01 -17.74 10.12
C GLN A 159 0.80 -18.99 9.74
N PHE A 160 1.47 -19.63 10.69
CA PHE A 160 2.28 -20.80 10.45
C PHE A 160 1.52 -22.05 10.89
N SER A 161 0.96 -22.79 9.93
CA SER A 161 0.22 -24.03 10.16
C SER A 161 1.03 -25.30 9.89
N LYS A 162 2.16 -25.19 9.19
CA LYS A 162 3.02 -26.34 8.82
C LYS A 162 3.90 -26.85 9.97
N PHE A 163 4.05 -26.07 11.03
CA PHE A 163 4.74 -26.44 12.26
C PHE A 163 4.00 -25.85 13.46
N ASN A 164 4.24 -26.38 14.66
CA ASN A 164 3.67 -25.80 15.87
C ASN A 164 4.41 -24.50 16.23
N ALA A 165 3.95 -23.37 15.71
CA ALA A 165 4.56 -22.07 15.98
C ALA A 165 4.44 -21.60 17.43
N ARG A 166 3.81 -22.35 18.34
CA ARG A 166 3.68 -22.03 19.78
C ARG A 166 4.61 -22.86 20.67
N GLN A 167 5.41 -23.77 20.09
CA GLN A 167 6.44 -24.50 20.84
C GLN A 167 7.60 -23.59 21.24
N SER A 168 8.48 -24.07 22.13
CA SER A 168 9.69 -23.34 22.55
C SER A 168 10.65 -23.12 21.40
N ASP A 169 11.48 -22.06 21.50
CA ASP A 169 12.49 -21.75 20.49
C ASP A 169 13.47 -22.91 20.23
N ASP A 170 13.85 -23.65 21.28
CA ASP A 170 14.71 -24.82 21.16
C ASP A 170 14.05 -25.96 20.36
N ASN A 171 12.74 -26.10 20.48
CA ASN A 171 11.99 -27.08 19.70
C ASN A 171 11.76 -26.59 18.27
N LEU A 172 11.48 -25.29 18.07
CA LEU A 172 11.39 -24.69 16.73
C LEU A 172 12.69 -24.87 15.95
N ARG A 173 13.85 -24.64 16.58
CA ARG A 173 15.16 -24.82 15.94
C ARG A 173 15.42 -26.26 15.45
N LYS A 174 14.72 -27.25 16.00
CA LYS A 174 14.81 -28.68 15.63
C LYS A 174 13.70 -29.11 14.68
N ASP A 175 12.67 -28.29 14.50
CA ASP A 175 11.52 -28.58 13.64
C ASP A 175 11.89 -28.37 12.17
N ALA A 176 11.77 -29.43 11.36
CA ALA A 176 12.19 -29.41 9.97
C ALA A 176 11.33 -28.50 9.07
N GLU A 177 10.05 -28.29 9.39
CA GLU A 177 9.18 -27.36 8.67
C GLU A 177 9.51 -25.91 9.05
N PHE A 178 9.78 -25.62 10.33
CA PHE A 178 10.28 -24.31 10.75
C PHE A 178 11.59 -23.96 10.06
N VAL A 179 12.54 -24.89 10.06
CA VAL A 179 13.86 -24.69 9.43
C VAL A 179 13.74 -24.40 7.94
N ARG A 180 12.91 -25.15 7.20
CA ARG A 180 12.66 -24.87 5.78
C ARG A 180 12.02 -23.50 5.56
N GLN A 181 11.10 -23.10 6.42
CA GLN A 181 10.49 -21.78 6.35
C GLN A 181 11.51 -20.66 6.60
N VAL A 182 12.44 -20.85 7.54
CA VAL A 182 13.56 -19.94 7.78
C VAL A 182 14.45 -19.85 6.54
N ASP A 183 14.80 -20.97 5.92
CA ASP A 183 15.64 -20.98 4.72
C ASP A 183 14.97 -20.21 3.57
N LEU A 184 13.65 -20.37 3.38
CA LEU A 184 12.89 -19.61 2.36
C LEU A 184 12.89 -18.10 2.64
N ILE A 185 12.65 -17.71 3.89
CA ILE A 185 12.64 -16.28 4.28
C ILE A 185 14.05 -15.69 4.13
N THR A 186 15.08 -16.41 4.57
CA THR A 186 16.47 -15.96 4.51
C THR A 186 16.95 -15.82 3.07
N GLY A 187 16.69 -16.82 2.21
CA GLY A 187 17.04 -16.76 0.80
C GLY A 187 16.28 -15.65 0.06
N GLY A 188 15.03 -15.38 0.44
CA GLY A 188 14.28 -14.22 -0.04
C GLY A 188 14.94 -12.89 0.35
N LEU A 189 15.37 -12.74 1.62
CA LEU A 189 16.07 -11.56 2.10
C LEU A 189 17.44 -11.38 1.44
N GLU A 190 18.22 -12.44 1.28
CA GLU A 190 19.50 -12.42 0.58
C GLU A 190 19.31 -11.97 -0.87
N SER A 191 18.34 -12.56 -1.58
CA SER A 191 18.02 -12.16 -2.95
C SER A 191 17.64 -10.68 -3.03
N LEU A 192 16.91 -10.14 -2.06
CA LEU A 192 16.54 -8.73 -2.03
C LEU A 192 17.75 -7.82 -1.74
N VAL A 193 18.63 -8.21 -0.81
CA VAL A 193 19.86 -7.47 -0.48
C VAL A 193 20.82 -7.48 -1.67
N ASP A 194 21.00 -8.62 -2.34
CA ASP A 194 21.88 -8.74 -3.52
C ASP A 194 21.39 -7.86 -4.68
N ASN A 195 20.08 -7.63 -4.75
CA ASN A 195 19.46 -6.79 -5.78
C ASN A 195 19.21 -5.35 -5.31
N VAL A 196 19.61 -4.94 -4.10
CA VAL A 196 19.25 -3.61 -3.58
C VAL A 196 19.79 -2.48 -4.46
N ASN A 197 20.99 -2.65 -5.01
CA ASN A 197 21.62 -1.71 -5.94
C ASN A 197 21.17 -1.89 -7.40
N ASN A 198 20.23 -2.81 -7.63
CA ASN A 198 19.55 -2.98 -8.90
C ASN A 198 18.05 -2.64 -8.72
N PRO A 199 17.66 -1.35 -8.83
CA PRO A 199 16.27 -0.89 -8.68
C PRO A 199 15.22 -1.75 -9.34
N ILE A 200 15.50 -2.23 -10.56
CA ILE A 200 14.53 -2.98 -11.34
C ILE A 200 14.33 -4.37 -10.76
N PHE A 201 15.41 -5.12 -10.52
CA PHE A 201 15.26 -6.42 -9.88
C PHE A 201 14.71 -6.31 -8.47
N LEU A 202 15.04 -5.23 -7.76
CA LEU A 202 14.47 -4.93 -6.47
C LEU A 202 12.95 -4.70 -6.57
N GLN A 203 12.49 -3.76 -7.39
CA GLN A 203 11.07 -3.48 -7.60
C GLN A 203 10.30 -4.74 -7.99
N GLU A 204 10.82 -5.50 -8.97
CA GLU A 204 10.17 -6.74 -9.39
C GLU A 204 10.14 -7.80 -8.29
N ALA A 205 11.23 -7.94 -7.52
CA ALA A 205 11.26 -8.87 -6.42
C ALA A 205 10.26 -8.47 -5.33
N LEU A 206 10.14 -7.17 -5.03
CA LEU A 206 9.12 -6.64 -4.12
C LEU A 206 7.71 -6.92 -4.64
N VAL A 207 7.43 -6.69 -5.93
CA VAL A 207 6.12 -6.98 -6.55
C VAL A 207 5.80 -8.47 -6.51
N ARG A 208 6.72 -9.33 -6.93
CA ARG A 208 6.56 -10.79 -6.89
C ARG A 208 6.32 -11.28 -5.46
N LEU A 209 7.05 -10.72 -4.50
CA LEU A 209 6.92 -11.07 -3.09
C LEU A 209 5.56 -10.61 -2.54
N ALA A 210 5.12 -9.40 -2.87
CA ALA A 210 3.81 -8.88 -2.50
C ALA A 210 2.69 -9.76 -3.06
N ASP A 211 2.74 -10.09 -4.36
CA ASP A 211 1.76 -10.98 -4.99
C ASP A 211 1.76 -12.37 -4.36
N ALA A 212 2.93 -12.95 -4.09
CA ALA A 212 3.03 -14.24 -3.44
C ALA A 212 2.34 -14.25 -2.07
N HIS A 213 2.58 -13.22 -1.24
CA HIS A 213 1.97 -13.09 0.08
C HIS A 213 0.47 -12.82 0.03
N LEU A 214 0.03 -11.97 -0.89
CA LEU A 214 -1.39 -11.69 -1.09
C LEU A 214 -2.15 -12.95 -1.57
N ASN A 215 -1.51 -13.83 -2.34
CA ASN A 215 -2.11 -15.06 -2.85
C ASN A 215 -2.12 -16.23 -1.85
N LEU A 216 -1.51 -16.09 -0.67
CA LEU A 216 -1.60 -17.09 0.39
C LEU A 216 -3.04 -17.28 0.90
N LYS A 217 -3.31 -18.46 1.46
CA LYS A 217 -4.58 -18.80 2.11
C LYS A 217 -4.29 -19.38 3.51
N PRO A 218 -4.57 -18.65 4.61
CA PRO A 218 -5.06 -17.27 4.65
C PRO A 218 -4.07 -16.26 4.05
N ARG A 219 -4.59 -15.12 3.59
CA ARG A 219 -3.78 -14.02 3.04
C ARG A 219 -2.82 -13.50 4.10
N VAL A 220 -1.61 -13.13 3.70
CA VAL A 220 -0.67 -12.39 4.55
C VAL A 220 -0.46 -11.00 3.93
N GLY A 221 -1.15 -9.98 4.43
CA GLY A 221 -1.08 -8.61 3.94
C GLY A 221 -0.49 -7.59 4.92
N LEU A 222 -0.87 -6.32 4.76
CA LEU A 222 -0.42 -5.19 5.57
C LEU A 222 -0.67 -5.37 7.07
N GLU A 223 -1.68 -6.16 7.43
CA GLU A 223 -2.00 -6.52 8.81
C GLU A 223 -0.84 -7.22 9.55
N TYR A 224 0.11 -7.83 8.83
CA TYR A 224 1.33 -8.43 9.39
C TYR A 224 2.57 -7.58 9.11
N PHE A 225 2.70 -7.05 7.89
CA PHE A 225 3.89 -6.32 7.48
C PHE A 225 3.95 -4.87 8.00
N GLY A 226 2.82 -4.21 8.26
CA GLY A 226 2.76 -2.91 8.94
C GLY A 226 3.34 -2.99 10.36
N PRO A 227 2.86 -3.91 11.22
CA PRO A 227 3.50 -4.22 12.49
C PRO A 227 4.99 -4.58 12.37
N LEU A 228 5.38 -5.41 11.38
CA LEU A 228 6.79 -5.78 11.19
C LEU A 228 7.68 -4.55 10.92
N GLN A 229 7.28 -3.67 9.98
CA GLN A 229 7.96 -2.39 9.71
C GLN A 229 8.09 -1.57 10.99
N ARG A 230 7.03 -1.51 11.78
CA ARG A 230 7.00 -0.72 13.01
C ARG A 230 7.96 -1.25 14.08
N TYR A 231 8.12 -2.57 14.24
CA TYR A 231 8.90 -3.13 15.34
C TYR A 231 10.30 -3.58 14.96
N ILE A 232 10.64 -3.68 13.68
CA ILE A 232 11.95 -4.22 13.25
C ILE A 232 13.12 -3.49 13.89
N HIS A 233 12.95 -2.19 14.17
CA HIS A 233 13.98 -1.39 14.86
C HIS A 233 14.35 -1.96 16.23
N ALA A 234 13.42 -2.58 16.96
CA ALA A 234 13.71 -3.19 18.25
C ALA A 234 14.57 -4.47 18.11
N TYR A 235 14.48 -5.16 16.97
CA TYR A 235 15.40 -6.24 16.62
C TYR A 235 16.79 -5.70 16.25
N LEU A 236 16.82 -4.66 15.41
CA LEU A 236 18.07 -4.04 14.92
C LEU A 236 18.83 -3.29 16.02
N ARG A 237 18.13 -2.71 17.00
CA ARG A 237 18.68 -1.99 18.16
C ARG A 237 19.12 -2.88 19.32
N LYS A 238 18.93 -4.21 19.28
CA LYS A 238 19.36 -5.07 20.40
C LYS A 238 20.85 -4.80 20.71
N PRO A 239 21.18 -4.35 21.94
CA PRO A 239 22.53 -3.91 22.26
C PRO A 239 23.44 -5.13 22.35
N TRP A 240 24.27 -5.31 21.33
CA TRP A 240 25.55 -5.98 21.48
C TRP A 240 26.65 -4.93 21.23
N VAL A 241 26.70 -3.99 22.19
CA VAL A 241 27.73 -2.98 22.53
C VAL A 241 28.18 -1.99 21.43
N PHE A 242 27.72 -0.73 21.61
CA PHE A 242 28.45 0.54 21.45
C PHE A 242 29.01 0.92 20.05
N LEU A 243 28.21 1.62 19.21
CA LEU A 243 28.65 2.68 18.27
C LEU A 243 27.52 3.13 17.29
N LEU A 244 26.35 3.56 17.76
CA LEU A 244 25.30 4.07 16.86
C LEU A 244 24.61 5.34 17.38
N THR A 245 25.41 6.34 17.76
CA THR A 245 24.90 7.70 18.05
C THR A 245 24.79 8.59 16.82
N VAL A 246 25.06 8.11 15.61
CA VAL A 246 24.94 8.92 14.38
C VAL A 246 24.52 8.03 13.20
N LEU A 247 23.25 7.65 13.11
CA LEU A 247 22.68 7.22 11.83
C LEU A 247 21.27 7.81 11.63
N PRO A 248 20.91 8.20 10.37
CA PRO A 248 19.55 8.60 9.97
C PRO A 248 18.51 7.47 10.21
N PRO A 249 17.20 7.63 9.90
CA PRO A 249 16.18 6.59 10.16
C PRO A 249 16.64 5.19 9.76
N GLU A 250 16.29 4.20 10.56
CA GLU A 250 16.90 2.88 10.46
C GLU A 250 16.69 2.26 9.08
N PRO A 251 17.76 1.86 8.36
CA PRO A 251 17.68 1.41 6.96
C PRO A 251 16.67 0.26 6.73
N GLY A 252 16.53 -0.64 7.71
CA GLY A 252 15.53 -1.72 7.67
C GLY A 252 14.08 -1.23 7.77
N GLN A 253 13.85 -0.09 8.41
CA GLN A 253 12.55 0.58 8.44
C GLN A 253 12.24 1.23 7.09
N THR A 254 13.21 1.89 6.45
CA THR A 254 13.04 2.47 5.10
C THR A 254 12.75 1.38 4.06
N TYR A 255 13.47 0.26 4.11
CA TYR A 255 13.22 -0.89 3.24
C TYR A 255 11.82 -1.51 3.41
N LEU A 256 11.41 -1.78 4.65
CA LEU A 256 10.06 -2.30 4.90
C LEU A 256 8.96 -1.27 4.57
N THR A 257 9.27 0.02 4.61
CA THR A 257 8.38 1.08 4.09
C THR A 257 8.19 0.92 2.58
N ALA A 258 9.29 0.78 1.83
CA ALA A 258 9.23 0.54 0.39
C ALA A 258 8.44 -0.73 0.04
N PHE A 259 8.68 -1.84 0.74
CA PHE A 259 7.90 -3.05 0.55
C PHE A 259 6.41 -2.88 0.90
N ASN A 260 6.10 -2.18 2.00
CA ASN A 260 4.71 -1.93 2.38
C ASN A 260 3.98 -1.00 1.42
N ASN A 261 4.67 -0.06 0.79
CA ASN A 261 4.11 0.76 -0.29
C ASN A 261 3.76 -0.12 -1.50
N VAL A 262 4.69 -0.98 -1.94
CA VAL A 262 4.39 -1.96 -3.00
C VAL A 262 3.22 -2.87 -2.60
N LEU A 263 3.19 -3.35 -1.36
CA LEU A 263 2.10 -4.20 -0.86
C LEU A 263 0.75 -3.46 -0.82
N LYS A 264 0.73 -2.17 -0.48
CA LYS A 264 -0.46 -1.29 -0.54
C LYS A 264 -0.98 -1.19 -1.97
N ASP A 265 -0.10 -0.87 -2.91
CA ASP A 265 -0.46 -0.71 -4.32
C ASP A 265 -1.01 -2.03 -4.89
N ARG A 266 -0.35 -3.16 -4.61
CA ARG A 266 -0.80 -4.49 -5.07
C ARG A 266 -2.11 -4.89 -4.41
N THR A 267 -2.30 -4.58 -3.13
CA THR A 267 -3.54 -4.81 -2.41
C THR A 267 -4.69 -4.04 -3.03
N PHE A 268 -4.49 -2.75 -3.28
CA PHE A 268 -5.46 -1.87 -3.91
C PHE A 268 -5.82 -2.34 -5.33
N LEU A 269 -4.82 -2.61 -6.17
CA LEU A 269 -5.04 -3.12 -7.54
C LEU A 269 -5.77 -4.46 -7.58
N ARG A 270 -5.54 -5.32 -6.58
CA ARG A 270 -6.22 -6.62 -6.49
C ARG A 270 -7.67 -6.50 -6.03
N ILE A 271 -7.96 -5.54 -5.14
CA ILE A 271 -9.30 -5.35 -4.59
C ILE A 271 -10.16 -4.54 -5.56
N VAL A 272 -9.62 -3.51 -6.20
CA VAL A 272 -10.36 -2.62 -7.09
C VAL A 272 -9.81 -2.70 -8.52
N SER A 273 -10.42 -3.61 -9.29
CA SER A 273 -10.09 -3.85 -10.70
C SER A 273 -10.62 -2.74 -11.63
N ASP A 274 -10.17 -2.74 -12.89
CA ASP A 274 -10.72 -1.85 -13.94
C ASP A 274 -12.22 -2.04 -14.17
N ASP A 275 -12.71 -3.27 -14.00
CA ASP A 275 -14.14 -3.58 -14.05
C ASP A 275 -14.89 -3.00 -12.86
N ASP A 276 -14.30 -3.08 -11.65
CA ASP A 276 -14.88 -2.48 -10.45
C ASP A 276 -14.97 -0.95 -10.59
N ARG A 277 -13.96 -0.30 -11.18
CA ARG A 277 -13.95 1.17 -11.40
C ARG A 277 -15.08 1.62 -12.31
N ARG A 278 -15.26 0.92 -13.44
CA ARG A 278 -16.39 1.17 -14.37
C ARG A 278 -17.73 0.89 -13.70
N ALA A 279 -17.83 -0.17 -12.89
CA ALA A 279 -19.03 -0.49 -12.13
C ALA A 279 -19.34 0.58 -11.07
N LEU A 280 -18.34 1.13 -10.37
CA LEU A 280 -18.50 2.22 -9.41
C LEU A 280 -19.04 3.49 -10.07
N GLN A 281 -18.42 3.94 -11.17
CA GLN A 281 -18.87 5.14 -11.89
C GLN A 281 -20.30 5.00 -12.42
N SER A 282 -20.58 3.88 -13.10
CA SER A 282 -21.89 3.66 -13.72
C SER A 282 -23.00 3.47 -12.68
N SER A 283 -22.74 2.70 -11.61
CA SER A 283 -23.71 2.50 -10.53
C SER A 283 -23.98 3.77 -9.74
N TRP A 284 -22.96 4.57 -9.46
CA TRP A 284 -23.12 5.86 -8.79
C TRP A 284 -23.92 6.85 -9.63
N SER A 285 -23.63 6.95 -10.92
CA SER A 285 -24.41 7.77 -11.86
C SER A 285 -25.87 7.34 -11.92
N ARG A 286 -26.13 6.02 -11.89
CA ARG A 286 -27.49 5.47 -11.84
C ARG A 286 -28.21 5.80 -10.53
N LEU A 287 -27.53 5.71 -9.38
CA LEU A 287 -28.09 6.09 -8.08
C LEU A 287 -28.54 7.57 -8.08
N GLN A 288 -27.70 8.46 -8.61
CA GLN A 288 -28.04 9.88 -8.75
C GLN A 288 -29.24 10.11 -9.68
N SER A 289 -29.24 9.45 -10.84
CA SER A 289 -30.33 9.56 -11.82
C SER A 289 -31.67 9.05 -11.27
N GLN A 290 -31.69 7.89 -10.60
CA GLN A 290 -32.90 7.32 -10.01
C GLN A 290 -33.42 8.12 -8.81
N ALA A 291 -32.51 8.80 -8.09
CA ALA A 291 -32.89 9.74 -7.04
C ALA A 291 -33.35 11.10 -7.58
N GLY A 292 -33.12 11.39 -8.87
CA GLY A 292 -33.44 12.66 -9.51
C GLY A 292 -32.32 13.69 -9.41
N ASN A 293 -31.52 13.68 -8.34
CA ASN A 293 -30.31 14.48 -8.22
C ASN A 293 -29.32 13.90 -7.20
N LYS A 294 -28.12 14.48 -7.17
CA LYS A 294 -27.02 14.11 -6.28
C LYS A 294 -27.36 14.21 -4.79
N GLN A 295 -27.99 15.30 -4.36
CA GLN A 295 -28.33 15.53 -2.96
C GLN A 295 -29.36 14.50 -2.47
N GLU A 296 -30.37 14.18 -3.28
CA GLU A 296 -31.39 13.17 -2.95
C GLU A 296 -30.80 11.75 -2.88
N ALA A 297 -29.87 11.40 -3.77
CA ALA A 297 -29.11 10.14 -3.64
C ALA A 297 -28.31 10.10 -2.33
N GLY A 298 -27.72 11.22 -1.95
CA GLY A 298 -27.05 11.41 -0.68
C GLY A 298 -27.94 11.23 0.53
N ILE A 299 -29.12 11.84 0.53
CA ILE A 299 -30.10 11.71 1.61
C ILE A 299 -30.44 10.22 1.79
N LYS A 300 -30.76 9.51 0.70
CA LYS A 300 -31.05 8.07 0.73
C LYS A 300 -29.89 7.23 1.27
N LEU A 301 -28.66 7.57 0.93
CA LEU A 301 -27.47 6.87 1.44
C LEU A 301 -27.28 7.14 2.94
N VAL A 302 -27.36 8.40 3.36
CA VAL A 302 -27.10 8.79 4.76
C VAL A 302 -28.20 8.28 5.70
N THR A 303 -29.48 8.34 5.32
CA THR A 303 -30.54 7.74 6.14
C THR A 303 -30.41 6.22 6.19
N TRP A 304 -30.03 5.57 5.09
CA TRP A 304 -29.71 4.14 5.12
C TRP A 304 -28.54 3.82 6.05
N LEU A 305 -27.47 4.63 6.07
CA LEU A 305 -26.34 4.48 6.99
C LEU A 305 -26.79 4.57 8.44
N PHE A 306 -27.70 5.50 8.76
CA PHE A 306 -28.22 5.67 10.11
C PHE A 306 -28.98 4.45 10.62
N ASP A 307 -29.60 3.69 9.72
CA ASP A 307 -30.37 2.49 10.06
C ASP A 307 -29.53 1.20 10.04
N ASN A 308 -28.42 1.19 9.29
CA ASN A 308 -27.67 -0.04 8.98
C ASN A 308 -26.23 -0.04 9.51
N VAL A 309 -25.75 1.08 10.08
CA VAL A 309 -24.44 1.15 10.75
C VAL A 309 -24.65 1.46 12.24
N PRO A 310 -24.25 0.56 13.16
CA PRO A 310 -24.43 0.75 14.59
C PRO A 310 -23.87 2.08 15.11
N ASN A 311 -24.63 2.77 15.97
CA ASN A 311 -24.26 4.03 16.62
C ASN A 311 -23.88 5.18 15.66
N MET A 312 -24.19 5.07 14.36
CA MET A 312 -23.85 6.08 13.37
C MET A 312 -24.56 7.42 13.65
N ARG A 313 -25.82 7.37 14.09
CA ARG A 313 -26.59 8.57 14.44
C ARG A 313 -25.89 9.42 15.51
N ASP A 314 -25.18 8.79 16.45
CA ASP A 314 -24.51 9.50 17.56
C ASP A 314 -23.24 10.26 17.12
N GLN A 315 -22.74 10.01 15.91
CA GLN A 315 -21.58 10.75 15.37
C GLN A 315 -21.93 12.15 14.87
N PHE A 316 -23.22 12.46 14.74
CA PHE A 316 -23.69 13.72 14.20
C PHE A 316 -24.29 14.59 15.31
N SER A 317 -23.53 15.59 15.74
CA SER A 317 -23.92 16.50 16.84
C SER A 317 -24.50 17.84 16.37
N LYS A 318 -24.30 18.20 15.10
CA LYS A 318 -24.73 19.51 14.55
C LYS A 318 -26.22 19.57 14.19
N PHE A 319 -26.89 18.42 14.15
CA PHE A 319 -28.33 18.28 13.97
C PHE A 319 -28.82 17.07 14.78
N ASN A 320 -30.12 16.99 15.06
CA ASN A 320 -30.68 15.83 15.75
C ASN A 320 -30.83 14.65 14.78
N ALA A 321 -29.79 13.81 14.68
CA ALA A 321 -29.77 12.64 13.82
C ALA A 321 -30.76 11.54 14.23
N HIS A 322 -31.39 11.62 15.40
CA HIS A 322 -32.45 10.70 15.83
C HIS A 322 -33.87 11.15 15.43
N SER A 323 -33.99 12.26 14.70
CA SER A 323 -35.27 12.73 14.16
C SER A 323 -35.76 11.82 13.02
N SER A 324 -37.05 11.92 12.67
CA SER A 324 -37.58 11.24 11.50
C SER A 324 -36.96 11.75 10.20
N ASP A 325 -37.04 10.95 9.13
CA ASP A 325 -36.52 11.32 7.81
C ASP A 325 -37.11 12.63 7.28
N GLU A 326 -38.40 12.89 7.53
CA GLU A 326 -39.05 14.15 7.15
C GLU A 326 -38.44 15.35 7.88
N ALA A 327 -38.17 15.20 9.18
CA ALA A 327 -37.55 16.24 9.99
C ALA A 327 -36.07 16.46 9.59
N LEU A 328 -35.35 15.41 9.23
CA LEU A 328 -33.98 15.49 8.70
C LEU A 328 -33.96 16.23 7.36
N ARG A 329 -34.87 15.90 6.44
CA ARG A 329 -34.99 16.57 5.13
C ARG A 329 -35.29 18.07 5.24
N ALA A 330 -35.94 18.50 6.31
CA ALA A 330 -36.19 19.92 6.59
C ALA A 330 -35.02 20.62 7.31
N ASN A 331 -33.99 19.88 7.74
CA ASN A 331 -32.87 20.41 8.50
C ASN A 331 -31.69 20.83 7.61
N ASN A 332 -31.40 22.12 7.56
CA ASN A 332 -30.32 22.67 6.72
C ASN A 332 -28.92 22.12 7.04
N GLU A 333 -28.64 21.79 8.30
CA GLU A 333 -27.32 21.27 8.69
C GLU A 333 -27.16 19.80 8.32
N PHE A 334 -28.25 19.01 8.39
CA PHE A 334 -28.28 17.68 7.79
C PHE A 334 -28.02 17.74 6.28
N LEU A 335 -28.71 18.63 5.55
CA LEU A 335 -28.52 18.77 4.10
C LEU A 335 -27.08 19.16 3.74
N ARG A 336 -26.46 20.09 4.48
CA ARG A 336 -25.04 20.42 4.30
C ARG A 336 -24.13 19.22 4.55
N GLN A 337 -24.38 18.46 5.61
CA GLN A 337 -23.58 17.28 5.90
C GLN A 337 -23.71 16.20 4.83
N VAL A 338 -24.91 16.02 4.27
CA VAL A 338 -25.15 15.18 3.09
C VAL A 338 -24.30 15.70 1.92
N ASP A 339 -24.33 16.99 1.61
CA ASP A 339 -23.54 17.55 0.50
C ASP A 339 -22.04 17.33 0.68
N VAL A 340 -21.51 17.40 1.91
CA VAL A 340 -20.10 17.09 2.20
C VAL A 340 -19.79 15.61 1.93
N ILE A 341 -20.63 14.69 2.43
CA ILE A 341 -20.43 13.24 2.24
C ILE A 341 -20.46 12.88 0.75
N VAL A 342 -21.48 13.36 0.04
CA VAL A 342 -21.66 13.06 -1.38
C VAL A 342 -20.62 13.79 -2.23
N GLY A 343 -20.18 14.98 -1.83
CA GLY A 343 -19.04 15.67 -2.42
C GLY A 343 -17.74 14.88 -2.31
N GLY A 344 -17.47 14.31 -1.13
CA GLY A 344 -16.34 13.40 -0.90
C GLY A 344 -16.43 12.14 -1.74
N LEU A 345 -17.61 11.54 -1.83
CA LEU A 345 -17.85 10.34 -2.63
C LEU A 345 -17.72 10.59 -4.14
N ASP A 346 -18.26 11.71 -4.64
CA ASP A 346 -18.06 12.15 -6.04
C ASP A 346 -16.58 12.36 -6.34
N SER A 347 -15.86 13.08 -5.46
CA SER A 347 -14.43 13.30 -5.64
C SER A 347 -13.67 11.98 -5.71
N LEU A 348 -13.99 11.05 -4.82
CA LEU A 348 -13.42 9.71 -4.81
C LEU A 348 -13.71 8.96 -6.11
N ILE A 349 -14.98 8.95 -6.56
CA ILE A 349 -15.41 8.22 -7.76
C ILE A 349 -14.89 8.86 -9.05
N ASN A 350 -14.76 10.18 -9.11
CA ASN A 350 -14.22 10.87 -10.28
C ASN A 350 -12.72 10.59 -10.48
N ASN A 351 -12.01 10.15 -9.43
CA ASN A 351 -10.62 9.76 -9.52
C ASN A 351 -10.41 8.29 -9.89
N VAL A 352 -11.47 7.45 -10.00
CA VAL A 352 -11.29 5.99 -10.09
C VAL A 352 -10.52 5.54 -11.33
N ASP A 353 -10.54 6.30 -12.43
CA ASP A 353 -9.81 5.97 -13.65
C ASP A 353 -8.30 6.21 -13.53
N ASN A 354 -7.88 7.03 -12.56
CA ASN A 354 -6.49 7.21 -12.20
C ASN A 354 -6.21 6.46 -10.89
N SER A 355 -5.54 5.31 -11.00
CA SER A 355 -5.23 4.44 -9.86
C SER A 355 -4.53 5.16 -8.71
N ASP A 356 -3.58 6.03 -8.99
CA ASP A 356 -2.78 6.69 -7.96
C ASP A 356 -3.58 7.78 -7.27
N ASN A 357 -4.33 8.59 -8.04
CA ASN A 357 -5.23 9.57 -7.47
C ASN A 357 -6.35 8.92 -6.65
N PHE A 358 -6.86 7.78 -7.10
CA PHE A 358 -7.90 7.06 -6.39
C PHE A 358 -7.39 6.47 -5.08
N GLN A 359 -6.21 5.84 -5.08
CA GLN A 359 -5.56 5.35 -3.86
C GLN A 359 -5.24 6.50 -2.90
N ALA A 360 -4.64 7.59 -3.39
CA ALA A 360 -4.34 8.77 -2.57
C ALA A 360 -5.60 9.42 -1.99
N ALA A 361 -6.71 9.42 -2.73
CA ALA A 361 -8.00 9.90 -2.23
C ALA A 361 -8.54 9.01 -1.10
N ILE A 362 -8.40 7.67 -1.20
CA ILE A 362 -8.75 6.74 -0.11
C ILE A 362 -7.87 7.02 1.11
N GLU A 363 -6.55 7.10 0.95
CA GLU A 363 -5.60 7.36 2.04
C GLU A 363 -5.92 8.67 2.76
N ARG A 364 -6.16 9.75 2.01
CA ARG A 364 -6.55 11.05 2.58
C ARG A 364 -7.87 10.95 3.36
N LEU A 365 -8.86 10.24 2.83
CA LEU A 365 -10.15 10.08 3.52
C LEU A 365 -10.00 9.25 4.79
N VAL A 366 -9.21 8.17 4.76
CA VAL A 366 -8.85 7.37 5.94
C VAL A 366 -8.21 8.27 7.01
N ASP A 367 -7.21 9.07 6.62
CA ASP A 367 -6.51 9.95 7.55
C ASP A 367 -7.45 11.00 8.16
N VAL A 368 -8.31 11.62 7.35
CA VAL A 368 -9.31 12.59 7.81
C VAL A 368 -10.25 11.98 8.86
N HIS A 369 -10.79 10.79 8.60
CA HIS A 369 -11.73 10.13 9.54
C HIS A 369 -11.05 9.72 10.85
N LEU A 370 -9.78 9.27 10.78
CA LEU A 370 -9.00 8.96 11.98
C LEU A 370 -8.62 10.21 12.79
N HIS A 371 -8.60 11.39 12.18
CA HIS A 371 -8.30 12.68 12.83
C HIS A 371 -9.54 13.45 13.31
N MET A 372 -10.74 12.91 13.08
CA MET A 372 -11.96 13.45 13.69
C MET A 372 -11.94 13.28 15.22
N SER A 373 -12.75 14.10 15.90
CA SER A 373 -12.94 14.02 17.35
C SER A 373 -14.45 13.94 17.67
N PRO A 374 -14.97 12.77 18.08
CA PRO A 374 -14.27 11.48 18.20
C PRO A 374 -13.82 10.93 16.83
N SER A 375 -12.80 10.05 16.83
CA SER A 375 -12.33 9.43 15.59
C SER A 375 -13.38 8.46 15.05
N VAL A 376 -13.51 8.38 13.73
CA VAL A 376 -14.45 7.46 13.07
C VAL A 376 -13.63 6.33 12.45
N GLY A 377 -13.54 5.20 13.15
CA GLY A 377 -12.70 4.06 12.77
C GLY A 377 -13.45 2.85 12.22
N LEU A 378 -12.82 1.68 12.32
CA LEU A 378 -13.33 0.39 11.84
C LEU A 378 -14.66 -0.01 12.50
N GLU A 379 -14.96 0.53 13.68
CA GLU A 379 -16.22 0.32 14.38
C GLU A 379 -17.44 0.84 13.59
N TYR A 380 -17.25 1.83 12.70
CA TYR A 380 -18.28 2.34 11.80
C TYR A 380 -18.12 1.81 10.37
N PHE A 381 -16.89 1.85 9.83
CA PHE A 381 -16.65 1.44 8.44
C PHE A 381 -16.65 -0.08 8.23
N GLY A 382 -16.39 -0.88 9.27
CA GLY A 382 -16.52 -2.34 9.24
C GLY A 382 -17.95 -2.80 8.93
N PRO A 383 -18.96 -2.39 9.72
CA PRO A 383 -20.37 -2.65 9.40
C PRO A 383 -20.81 -2.06 8.05
N LEU A 384 -20.31 -0.87 7.68
CA LEU A 384 -20.59 -0.30 6.36
C LEU A 384 -20.13 -1.22 5.23
N GLN A 385 -18.89 -1.72 5.27
CA GLN A 385 -18.38 -2.68 4.28
C GLN A 385 -19.27 -3.94 4.20
N GLN A 386 -19.72 -4.45 5.35
CA GLN A 386 -20.56 -5.66 5.39
C GLN A 386 -21.95 -5.43 4.78
N ASN A 387 -22.50 -4.23 4.95
CA ASN A 387 -23.88 -3.94 4.60
C ASN A 387 -24.04 -3.21 3.25
N ILE A 388 -23.03 -2.53 2.73
CA ILE A 388 -23.15 -1.70 1.51
C ILE A 388 -23.71 -2.49 0.31
N ARG A 389 -23.40 -3.78 0.24
CA ARG A 389 -23.89 -4.68 -0.80
C ARG A 389 -25.43 -4.69 -0.86
N SER A 390 -26.10 -4.70 0.29
CA SER A 390 -27.57 -4.72 0.36
C SER A 390 -28.18 -3.38 -0.03
N TYR A 391 -27.52 -2.27 0.31
CA TYR A 391 -27.91 -0.95 -0.16
C TYR A 391 -27.93 -0.89 -1.69
N ILE A 392 -26.83 -1.30 -2.33
CA ILE A 392 -26.71 -1.25 -3.80
C ILE A 392 -27.75 -2.13 -4.49
N GLN A 393 -27.96 -3.35 -3.97
CA GLN A 393 -29.00 -4.26 -4.45
C GLN A 393 -30.38 -3.60 -4.45
N ASN A 394 -30.78 -3.07 -3.30
CA ASN A 394 -32.12 -2.51 -3.11
C ASN A 394 -32.30 -1.20 -3.87
N ALA A 395 -31.30 -0.33 -3.84
CA ALA A 395 -31.37 0.99 -4.47
C ALA A 395 -31.38 0.90 -6.00
N LEU A 396 -30.63 -0.03 -6.60
CA LEU A 396 -30.54 -0.18 -8.05
C LEU A 396 -31.38 -1.31 -8.64
N GLY A 397 -31.97 -2.16 -7.80
CA GLY A 397 -32.71 -3.36 -8.23
C GLY A 397 -31.81 -4.40 -8.91
N VAL A 398 -30.57 -4.55 -8.46
CA VAL A 398 -29.57 -5.46 -9.06
C VAL A 398 -29.36 -6.72 -8.22
N ALA A 399 -28.89 -7.79 -8.87
CA ALA A 399 -28.54 -9.03 -8.19
C ALA A 399 -27.42 -8.83 -7.17
N ALA A 400 -27.38 -9.70 -6.16
CA ALA A 400 -26.44 -9.56 -5.07
C ALA A 400 -24.98 -9.67 -5.52
N ASP A 401 -24.69 -10.51 -6.50
CA ASP A 401 -23.37 -10.75 -7.08
C ASP A 401 -23.10 -9.91 -8.34
N SER A 402 -23.93 -8.90 -8.61
CA SER A 402 -23.71 -7.94 -9.69
C SER A 402 -22.35 -7.26 -9.58
N ALA A 403 -21.85 -6.76 -10.71
CA ALA A 403 -20.60 -6.02 -10.76
C ALA A 403 -20.67 -4.79 -9.84
N GLU A 404 -21.81 -4.10 -9.83
CA GLU A 404 -22.08 -2.95 -8.97
C GLU A 404 -22.00 -3.32 -7.49
N ALA A 405 -22.74 -4.34 -7.05
CA ALA A 405 -22.74 -4.73 -5.64
C ALA A 405 -21.34 -5.17 -5.17
N ARG A 406 -20.59 -5.90 -6.00
CA ARG A 406 -19.21 -6.31 -5.70
C ARG A 406 -18.24 -5.14 -5.66
N SER A 407 -18.33 -4.22 -6.61
CA SER A 407 -17.39 -3.09 -6.71
C SER A 407 -17.50 -2.15 -5.51
N TRP A 408 -18.71 -1.89 -5.01
CA TRP A 408 -18.93 -1.13 -3.78
C TRP A 408 -18.42 -1.84 -2.53
N THR A 409 -18.62 -3.15 -2.42
CA THR A 409 -18.03 -3.93 -1.32
C THR A 409 -16.51 -3.88 -1.38
N ASN A 410 -15.92 -4.08 -2.56
CA ASN A 410 -14.47 -4.03 -2.77
C ASN A 410 -13.88 -2.66 -2.42
N LEU A 411 -14.54 -1.56 -2.81
CA LEU A 411 -14.12 -0.21 -2.43
C LEU A 411 -14.01 -0.06 -0.90
N PHE A 412 -15.04 -0.43 -0.16
CA PHE A 412 -15.01 -0.33 1.31
C PHE A 412 -14.11 -1.38 1.96
N THR A 413 -13.85 -2.52 1.32
CA THR A 413 -12.80 -3.45 1.73
C THR A 413 -11.42 -2.78 1.63
N ALA A 414 -11.10 -2.16 0.49
CA ALA A 414 -9.85 -1.41 0.34
C ALA A 414 -9.78 -0.30 1.41
N PHE A 415 -10.81 0.53 1.54
CA PHE A 415 -10.85 1.59 2.55
C PHE A 415 -10.54 1.06 3.97
N ASN A 416 -11.17 -0.04 4.38
CA ASN A 416 -10.96 -0.63 5.70
C ASN A 416 -9.57 -1.21 5.90
N GLU A 417 -8.93 -1.73 4.86
CA GLU A 417 -7.55 -2.21 4.94
C GLU A 417 -6.57 -1.06 5.19
N PHE A 418 -6.74 0.06 4.50
CA PHE A 418 -5.95 1.27 4.73
C PHE A 418 -6.25 1.88 6.12
N LEU A 419 -7.51 1.87 6.55
CA LEU A 419 -7.94 2.32 7.87
C LEU A 419 -7.31 1.49 9.00
N ALA A 420 -7.26 0.16 8.83
CA ALA A 420 -6.63 -0.75 9.78
C ALA A 420 -5.12 -0.48 9.91
N ASP A 421 -4.42 -0.31 8.79
CA ASP A 421 -2.99 0.02 8.76
C ASP A 421 -2.70 1.35 9.50
N HIS A 422 -3.41 2.43 9.14
CA HIS A 422 -3.20 3.76 9.75
C HIS A 422 -3.59 3.77 11.24
N THR A 423 -4.63 3.05 11.63
CA THR A 423 -5.00 2.89 13.05
C THR A 423 -3.88 2.20 13.83
N ILE A 424 -3.29 1.13 13.28
CA ILE A 424 -2.14 0.44 13.91
C ILE A 424 -0.93 1.38 14.04
N GLN A 425 -0.69 2.26 13.08
CA GLN A 425 0.37 3.25 13.12
C GLN A 425 0.11 4.33 14.19
N LYS A 426 -1.13 4.82 14.32
CA LYS A 426 -1.51 5.96 15.17
C LYS A 426 -1.66 5.65 16.67
N ILE A 427 -2.07 4.44 17.06
CA ILE A 427 -2.34 4.13 18.49
C ILE A 427 -1.08 4.19 19.38
N GLY A 428 0.14 4.19 18.82
CA GLY A 428 1.37 4.33 19.64
C GLY A 428 1.68 3.15 20.57
N LEU A 429 0.71 2.27 20.84
CA LEU A 429 0.89 1.03 21.60
C LEU A 429 1.42 -0.09 20.70
N SER A 430 2.57 -0.64 21.09
CA SER A 430 3.14 -1.84 20.50
C SER A 430 2.28 -3.08 20.81
N PRO A 431 2.45 -4.23 20.13
CA PRO A 431 1.71 -5.45 20.37
C PRO A 431 2.21 -6.09 21.66
N THR A 432 3.47 -5.82 22.03
CA THR A 432 4.02 -6.08 23.35
C THR A 432 3.27 -5.27 24.40
N ASP A 433 3.03 -3.98 24.18
CA ASP A 433 2.20 -3.19 25.10
C ASP A 433 0.80 -3.77 25.19
N ARG A 434 0.18 -4.18 24.08
CA ARG A 434 -1.15 -4.82 24.10
C ARG A 434 -1.16 -6.14 24.86
N LYS A 435 -0.17 -7.01 24.65
CA LYS A 435 -0.03 -8.30 25.37
C LYS A 435 0.27 -8.06 26.86
N VAL A 436 1.12 -7.10 27.17
CA VAL A 436 1.46 -6.71 28.54
C VAL A 436 0.22 -6.14 29.21
N LEU A 437 -0.47 -5.19 28.59
CA LEU A 437 -1.70 -4.58 29.08
C LEU A 437 -2.80 -5.63 29.28
N ASP A 438 -3.03 -6.54 28.33
CA ASP A 438 -4.01 -7.64 28.51
C ASP A 438 -3.63 -8.55 29.69
N ARG A 439 -2.36 -8.96 29.78
CA ARG A 439 -1.86 -9.78 30.89
C ARG A 439 -1.96 -9.06 32.23
N THR A 440 -1.49 -7.82 32.31
CA THR A 440 -1.47 -7.02 33.54
C THR A 440 -2.88 -6.60 33.93
N TRP A 441 -3.78 -6.36 32.98
CA TRP A 441 -5.19 -6.12 33.26
C TRP A 441 -5.87 -7.34 33.85
N LYS A 442 -5.61 -8.54 33.31
CA LYS A 442 -6.08 -9.82 33.89
C LYS A 442 -5.53 -10.04 35.30
N GLN A 443 -4.27 -9.66 35.56
CA GLN A 443 -3.68 -9.71 36.91
C GLN A 443 -4.30 -8.66 37.85
N LEU A 444 -4.47 -7.42 37.40
CA LEU A 444 -5.07 -6.34 38.18
C LEU A 444 -6.51 -6.65 38.57
N THR A 445 -7.26 -7.27 37.67
CA THR A 445 -8.69 -7.58 37.87
C THR A 445 -8.95 -8.97 38.43
N SER A 446 -7.92 -9.77 38.73
CA SER A 446 -8.08 -11.14 39.25
C SER A 446 -8.76 -11.19 40.63
N GLY A 447 -8.67 -10.12 41.42
CA GLY A 447 -9.41 -9.95 42.68
C GLY A 447 -10.84 -9.45 42.52
N GLY A 448 -11.27 -9.15 41.29
CA GLY A 448 -12.57 -8.55 40.97
C GLY A 448 -12.43 -7.17 40.34
N LYS A 449 -13.16 -6.93 39.24
CA LYS A 449 -13.09 -5.67 38.48
C LYS A 449 -13.44 -4.43 39.31
N GLN A 450 -14.39 -4.56 40.24
CA GLN A 450 -14.83 -3.46 41.10
C GLN A 450 -13.73 -3.03 42.08
N GLU A 451 -13.05 -3.98 42.71
CA GLU A 451 -11.95 -3.68 43.63
C GLU A 451 -10.75 -3.05 42.90
N ALA A 452 -10.40 -3.59 41.73
CA ALA A 452 -9.35 -3.03 40.87
C ALA A 452 -9.69 -1.60 40.40
N GLY A 453 -10.95 -1.36 40.04
CA GLY A 453 -11.46 -0.04 39.64
C GLY A 453 -11.38 0.98 40.77
N VAL A 454 -11.80 0.62 41.99
CA VAL A 454 -11.73 1.50 43.17
C VAL A 454 -10.27 1.87 43.47
N LYS A 455 -9.34 0.91 43.45
CA LYS A 455 -7.91 1.17 43.68
C LYS A 455 -7.32 2.11 42.63
N LEU A 456 -7.66 1.90 41.36
CA LEU A 456 -7.17 2.73 40.27
C LEU A 456 -7.68 4.17 40.37
N VAL A 457 -8.98 4.35 40.63
CA VAL A 457 -9.57 5.70 40.75
C VAL A 457 -9.04 6.45 41.97
N LEU A 458 -8.91 5.79 43.13
CA LEU A 458 -8.30 6.40 44.32
C LEU A 458 -6.83 6.77 44.08
N TRP A 459 -6.07 5.91 43.40
CA TRP A 459 -4.70 6.24 43.00
C TRP A 459 -4.65 7.44 42.05
N MET A 460 -5.54 7.52 41.06
CA MET A 460 -5.62 8.68 40.16
C MET A 460 -5.95 9.97 40.92
N PHE A 461 -6.83 9.88 41.91
CA PHE A 461 -7.20 10.99 42.79
C PHE A 461 -6.03 11.46 43.67
N ASP A 462 -5.12 10.57 44.04
CA ASP A 462 -3.96 10.90 44.86
C ASP A 462 -2.75 11.40 44.04
N GLN A 463 -2.60 10.87 42.82
CA GLN A 463 -1.37 11.04 42.04
C GLN A 463 -1.51 11.97 40.84
N VAL A 464 -2.73 12.26 40.38
CA VAL A 464 -2.94 13.15 39.23
C VAL A 464 -3.47 14.50 39.73
N PRO A 465 -2.69 15.59 39.58
CA PRO A 465 -3.08 16.91 40.05
C PRO A 465 -4.45 17.34 39.50
N ASN A 466 -5.28 17.92 40.37
CA ASN A 466 -6.63 18.42 40.06
C ASN A 466 -7.62 17.35 39.55
N MET A 467 -7.26 16.05 39.60
CA MET A 467 -8.15 14.98 39.13
C MET A 467 -9.38 14.86 40.03
N ARG A 468 -9.24 14.96 41.35
CA ARG A 468 -10.37 14.93 42.31
C ARG A 468 -11.40 16.03 42.03
N ASP A 469 -10.94 17.20 41.63
CA ASP A 469 -11.79 18.37 41.40
C ASP A 469 -12.70 18.20 40.17
N GLN A 470 -12.35 17.29 39.25
CA GLN A 470 -13.16 16.94 38.07
C GLN A 470 -14.33 15.99 38.39
N PHE A 471 -14.35 15.36 39.57
CA PHE A 471 -15.40 14.42 40.00
C PHE A 471 -16.37 15.06 41.01
N SER A 472 -16.65 16.36 40.86
CA SER A 472 -17.43 17.17 41.81
C SER A 472 -18.94 16.88 41.85
N LYS A 473 -19.41 15.83 41.15
CA LYS A 473 -20.81 15.38 41.17
C LYS A 473 -20.87 13.86 41.36
N PHE A 474 -20.73 13.44 42.62
CA PHE A 474 -21.35 12.23 43.13
C PHE A 474 -21.85 12.48 44.54
#